data_AF-A0A2N1DZC1-F1
#
_entry.id   AF-A0A2N1DZC1-F1
#
_cell.length_a   1.000
_cell.length_b   1.000
_cell.length_c   1.000
_cell.angle_alpha   90.00
_cell.angle_beta   90.00
_cell.angle_gamma   90.00
#
_symmetry.space_group_name_H-M   'P 1'
#
loop_
_entity.id
_entity.type
_entity.pdbx_description
1 polymer ?
#
loop_
_entity_poly.entity_id
_entity_poly.type
_entity_poly.pdbx_seq_one_letter_code
_entity_poly.pdbx_strand_id
1 'polypeptide(L)' 'MRRHICGDWGNVRSEHRRNNEAALELGGYLLSYCAISEDFTLCISTEADRNLTAVFLLDE' A
#
# COMPACT_ATOMS: atom_id res chain seq x y z
N MET A 1 -5.27 4.17 8.11
CA MET A 1 -4.92 5.22 7.14
C MET A 1 -3.83 6.22 7.58
N ARG A 2 -3.27 6.15 8.80
CA ARG A 2 -2.15 7.04 9.19
C ARG A 2 -0.77 6.59 8.68
N ARG A 3 -0.57 5.30 8.42
CA ARG A 3 0.72 4.74 7.95
C ARG A 3 1.15 5.27 6.57
N HIS A 4 0.21 5.43 5.65
CA HIS A 4 0.45 5.96 4.30
C HIS A 4 0.90 7.43 4.30
N ILE A 5 0.53 8.20 5.33
CA ILE A 5 0.94 9.62 5.46
C ILE A 5 2.38 9.71 5.98
N CYS A 6 2.82 8.72 6.77
CA CYS A 6 4.19 8.66 7.29
C CYS A 6 5.17 7.92 6.36
N GLY A 7 4.73 7.47 5.17
CA GLY A 7 5.57 6.65 4.27
C GLY A 7 5.88 5.25 4.81
N ASP A 8 5.10 4.78 5.79
CA ASP A 8 5.21 3.43 6.33
C ASP A 8 4.32 2.49 5.51
N TRP A 9 4.93 1.92 4.47
CA TRP A 9 4.27 1.03 3.51
C TRP A 9 4.30 -0.46 3.95
N GLY A 10 4.87 -0.75 5.12
CA GLY A 10 5.16 -2.13 5.56
C GLY A 10 6.33 -2.76 4.80
N ASN A 11 6.34 -4.10 4.71
CA ASN A 11 7.36 -4.89 4.01
C ASN A 11 7.12 -4.93 2.49
N VAL A 12 7.03 -3.76 1.86
CA VAL A 12 6.98 -3.62 0.40
C VAL A 12 8.36 -3.82 -0.21
N ARG A 13 8.42 -4.55 -1.33
CA ARG A 13 9.61 -4.61 -2.18
C ARG A 13 10.05 -3.20 -2.58
N SER A 14 11.34 -3.01 -2.79
CA SER A 14 11.96 -1.72 -3.16
C SER A 14 11.34 -1.09 -4.41
N GLU A 15 10.88 -1.90 -5.37
CA GLU A 15 10.15 -1.42 -6.54
C GLU A 15 8.81 -0.75 -6.17
N HIS A 16 7.98 -1.42 -5.36
CA HIS A 16 6.70 -0.86 -4.91
C HIS A 16 6.90 0.40 -4.08
N ARG A 17 7.98 0.47 -3.29
CA ARG A 17 8.33 1.70 -2.56
C ARG A 17 8.60 2.88 -3.49
N ARG A 18 9.39 2.69 -4.54
CA ARG A 18 9.65 3.75 -5.54
C ARG A 18 8.38 4.16 -6.29
N ASN A 19 7.52 3.20 -6.62
CA ASN A 19 6.24 3.50 -7.27
C ASN A 19 5.33 4.31 -6.35
N ASN A 20 5.29 3.99 -5.04
CA ASN A 20 4.55 4.76 -4.06
C ASN A 20 5.10 6.19 -3.92
N GLU A 21 6.42 6.36 -3.88
CA GLU A 21 7.07 7.68 -3.83
C GLU A 21 6.71 8.52 -5.06
N ALA A 22 6.79 7.94 -6.26
CA ALA A 22 6.38 8.62 -7.49
C ALA A 22 4.88 8.96 -7.49
N ALA A 23 4.02 8.06 -7.00
CA ALA A 23 2.58 8.27 -6.95
C ALA A 23 2.15 9.34 -5.93
N LEU A 24 2.99 9.67 -4.94
CA LEU A 24 2.75 10.81 -4.05
C LEU A 24 2.90 12.15 -4.78
N GLU A 25 3.81 12.25 -5.75
CA GLU A 25 4.05 13.49 -6.50
C GLU A 25 3.22 13.57 -7.78
N LEU A 26 3.07 12.45 -8.49
CA LEU A 26 2.45 12.40 -9.82
C LEU A 26 0.98 11.93 -9.79
N GLY A 27 0.48 11.52 -8.63
CA GLY A 27 -0.80 10.84 -8.50
C GLY A 27 -0.73 9.35 -8.87
N GLY A 28 -1.84 8.63 -8.70
CA GLY A 28 -1.92 7.18 -8.96
C GLY A 28 -2.36 6.40 -7.73
N TYR A 29 -1.91 5.14 -7.60
CA TYR A 29 -2.24 4.28 -6.46
C TYR A 29 -1.03 4.02 -5.58
N LEU A 30 -1.25 4.06 -4.28
CA LEU A 30 -0.30 3.66 -3.25
C LEU A 30 -0.62 2.26 -2.76
N LEU A 31 0.39 1.41 -2.73
CA LEU A 31 0.28 0.03 -2.26
C LEU A 31 0.88 -0.14 -0.87
N SER A 32 0.27 -0.98 -0.05
CA SER A 32 0.82 -1.39 1.24
C SER A 32 0.43 -2.82 1.56
N TYR A 33 1.34 -3.55 2.20
CA TYR A 33 1.08 -4.93 2.64
C TYR A 33 1.02 -4.98 4.15
N CYS A 34 0.03 -5.70 4.68
CA CYS A 34 -0.16 -5.90 6.10
C CYS A 34 -0.38 -7.38 6.37
N ALA A 35 0.61 -8.06 6.95
CA ALA A 35 0.41 -9.39 7.49
C ALA A 35 -0.60 -9.31 8.66
N ILE A 36 -1.60 -10.18 8.64
CA ILE A 36 -2.60 -10.30 9.71
C ILE A 36 -2.51 -11.64 10.44
N SER A 37 -1.84 -12.63 9.84
CA SER A 37 -1.39 -13.88 10.47
C SER A 37 -0.15 -14.40 9.72
N GLU A 38 0.34 -15.60 10.06
CA GLU A 38 1.44 -16.26 9.34
C GLU A 38 1.07 -16.56 7.88
N ASP A 39 -0.18 -16.95 7.62
CA ASP A 39 -0.64 -17.37 6.29
C ASP A 39 -1.35 -16.26 5.51
N PHE A 40 -1.82 -15.19 6.17
CA PHE A 40 -2.67 -14.18 5.53
C PHE A 40 -2.00 -12.81 5.47
N THR A 41 -1.95 -12.27 4.25
CA THR A 41 -1.48 -10.91 4.00
C THR A 41 -2.56 -10.09 3.31
N LEU A 42 -2.85 -8.90 3.86
CA LEU A 42 -3.68 -7.92 3.17
C LEU A 42 -2.83 -7.08 2.21
N CYS A 43 -3.30 -6.93 0.98
CA CYS A 43 -2.84 -5.90 0.06
C CYS A 43 -3.83 -4.73 0.09
N ILE A 44 -3.35 -3.54 0.38
CA ILE A 44 -4.15 -2.32 0.44
C ILE A 44 -3.70 -1.42 -0.70
N SER A 45 -4.64 -1.03 -1.56
CA SER A 45 -4.42 -0.04 -2.62
C SER A 45 -5.25 1.21 -2.32
N THR A 46 -4.62 2.38 -2.41
CA THR A 46 -5.27 3.65 -2.10
C THR A 46 -4.92 4.68 -3.15
N GLU A 47 -5.91 5.37 -3.71
CA GLU A 47 -5.64 6.48 -4.64
C GLU A 47 -4.85 7.60 -3.97
N ALA A 48 -4.03 8.30 -4.74
CA ALA A 48 -3.17 9.37 -4.26
C ALA A 48 -4.00 10.51 -3.63
N ASP A 49 -5.19 10.78 -4.15
CA ASP A 49 -6.15 11.74 -3.62
C ASP A 49 -6.99 11.21 -2.43
N ARG A 50 -6.82 9.92 -2.10
CA ARG A 50 -7.48 9.19 -1.01
C ARG A 50 -8.99 9.01 -1.16
N ASN A 51 -9.56 9.22 -2.35
CA ASN A 51 -10.99 9.04 -2.56
C ASN A 51 -11.43 7.57 -2.64
N LEU A 52 -10.52 6.69 -3.05
CA LEU A 52 -10.75 5.25 -3.09
C LEU A 52 -9.70 4.49 -2.29
N THR A 53 -10.17 3.50 -1.52
CA THR A 53 -9.32 2.48 -0.91
C THR A 53 -9.91 1.11 -1.18
N ALA A 54 -9.12 0.24 -1.79
CA ALA A 54 -9.44 -1.16 -1.99
C ALA A 54 -8.54 -2.03 -1.10
N VAL A 55 -9.13 -3.07 -0.51
CA VAL A 55 -8.41 -4.04 0.33
C VAL A 55 -8.64 -5.42 -0.24
N PHE A 56 -7.54 -6.14 -0.46
CA PHE A 56 -7.52 -7.49 -1.00
C PHE A 56 -6.89 -8.42 0.03
N LEU A 57 -7.50 -9.58 0.25
CA LEU A 57 -6.87 -10.67 0.96
C LEU A 57 -6.02 -11.45 -0.05
N LEU A 58 -4.72 -11.57 0.25
CA LEU A 58 -3.85 -12.52 -0.43
C LEU A 58 -3.91 -13.79 0.42
N ASP A 59 -4.59 -14.79 -0.09
CA ASP A 59 -4.47 -16.19 0.30
C ASP A 59 -3.42 -16.82 -0.63
N GLU A 60 -2.64 -17.78 -0.14
CA GLU A 60 -1.61 -18.47 -0.95
C GLU A 60 -2.20 -19.24 -2.13
#